data_AF-A0A1W9L2L3-F1
#
_entry.id   AF-A0A1W9L2L3-F1
#
_cell.length_a   1.000
_cell.length_b   1.000
_cell.length_c   1.000
_cell.angle_alpha   90.00
_cell.angle_beta   90.00
_cell.angle_gamma   90.00
#
_symmetry.space_group_name_H-M   'P 1'
#
loop_
_entity.id
_entity.type
_entity.pdbx_description
1 polymer ?
#
loop_
_entity_poly.entity_id
_entity_poly.type
_entity_poly.pdbx_seq_one_letter_code
_entity_poly.pdbx_strand_id
1 'polypeptide(L)'
;MKNFTFVGKQIKGGKLAGKIIIASQVINEIRDVILAAGTTIQGKQGKEFVTAKLAGKIAGDATDPALLENVTIEDGAKLENVVLGEGVVLGQNVKQKNVVMVCTNKRANGKGFGKDSSPFDDNQTCFAVQQNAVALTLEPTSNWLGQTAEQLFVVVQGKKAFMFTDHWQDWKDGELGTLQSGHTLTLNAVQTLALPDLSQFAGDFKLYAGLRLKKDGTVLYYPVQ
;
A
#
# COMPACT_ATOMS: atom_id res chain seq x y z
N MET A 1 0.56 17.73 23.49
CA MET A 1 0.37 18.95 22.66
C MET A 1 -0.69 18.67 21.60
N LYS A 2 -1.47 19.67 21.16
CA LYS A 2 -2.55 19.48 20.18
C LYS A 2 -2.61 20.62 19.17
N ASN A 3 -2.91 20.33 17.90
CA ASN A 3 -3.19 21.31 16.83
C ASN A 3 -2.14 22.43 16.71
N PHE A 4 -0.95 22.12 16.18
CA PHE A 4 0.13 23.10 16.13
C PHE A 4 0.99 22.98 14.87
N THR A 5 1.63 24.10 14.53
CA THR A 5 2.67 24.16 13.51
C THR A 5 4.02 24.08 14.20
N PHE A 6 4.83 23.09 13.81
CA PHE A 6 6.17 22.91 14.32
C PHE A 6 7.20 23.51 13.37
N VAL A 7 8.01 24.43 13.88
CA VAL A 7 9.13 25.06 13.14
C VAL A 7 10.49 24.85 13.83
N GLY A 8 10.52 24.19 14.99
CA GLY A 8 11.71 23.97 15.81
C GLY A 8 12.55 22.75 15.37
N LYS A 9 13.71 22.53 16.00
CA LYS A 9 14.64 21.46 15.59
C LYS A 9 14.15 20.03 15.89
N GLN A 10 13.64 19.79 17.11
CA GLN A 10 13.28 18.45 17.55
C GLN A 10 12.09 18.45 18.52
N ILE A 11 11.24 17.44 18.43
CA ILE A 11 10.33 17.00 19.50
C ILE A 11 10.74 15.59 19.91
N LYS A 12 10.93 15.36 21.21
CA LYS A 12 11.24 14.04 21.75
C LYS A 12 10.26 13.70 22.87
N GLY A 13 9.59 12.56 22.75
CA GLY A 13 8.65 12.09 23.78
C GLY A 13 7.28 12.74 23.74
N GLY A 14 6.38 12.22 24.58
CA GLY A 14 5.08 12.81 24.88
C GLY A 14 3.95 12.36 23.95
N LYS A 15 2.74 12.85 24.28
CA LYS A 15 1.52 12.61 23.50
C LYS A 15 1.20 13.81 22.61
N LEU A 16 1.10 13.57 21.31
CA LEU A 16 0.67 14.54 20.31
C LEU A 16 -0.75 14.22 19.86
N ALA A 17 -1.52 15.25 19.48
CA ALA A 17 -2.92 15.09 19.12
C ALA A 17 -3.35 16.07 18.02
N GLY A 18 -4.35 15.69 17.23
CA GLY A 18 -4.96 16.55 16.22
C GLY A 18 -4.04 16.78 15.01
N LYS A 19 -4.16 17.93 14.36
CA LYS A 19 -3.38 18.24 13.15
C LYS A 19 -2.03 18.88 13.49
N ILE A 20 -0.95 18.26 13.06
CA ILE A 20 0.42 18.69 13.33
C ILE A 20 1.09 18.99 12.00
N ILE A 21 1.44 20.25 11.77
CA ILE A 21 2.08 20.68 10.51
C ILE A 21 3.56 20.94 10.79
N ILE A 22 4.46 20.22 10.13
CA ILE A 22 5.90 20.45 10.22
C ILE A 22 6.28 21.39 9.08
N ALA A 23 6.47 22.67 9.41
CA ALA A 23 6.62 23.76 8.43
C ALA A 23 8.01 24.40 8.42
N SER A 24 9.02 23.73 8.98
CA SER A 24 10.37 24.30 9.02
C SER A 24 11.09 24.21 7.67
N GLN A 25 12.00 25.16 7.46
CA GLN A 25 12.93 25.16 6.33
C GLN A 25 14.20 24.35 6.60
N VAL A 26 14.41 23.93 7.85
CA VAL A 26 15.49 23.03 8.26
C VAL A 26 14.94 21.64 8.55
N ILE A 27 15.79 20.61 8.47
CA ILE A 27 15.41 19.24 8.84
C ILE A 27 14.92 19.20 10.29
N ASN A 28 13.71 18.69 10.51
CA ASN A 28 13.09 18.53 11.82
C ASN A 28 13.02 17.04 12.18
N GLU A 29 13.16 16.72 13.46
CA GLU A 29 12.96 15.36 13.94
C GLU A 29 11.83 15.31 14.99
N ILE A 30 10.88 14.40 14.81
CA ILE A 30 9.96 13.97 15.87
C ILE A 30 10.33 12.55 16.26
N ARG A 31 10.55 12.31 17.55
CA ARG A 31 11.09 11.05 18.06
C ARG A 31 10.33 10.56 19.29
N ASP A 32 10.10 9.25 19.36
CA ASP A 32 9.59 8.56 20.55
C ASP A 32 8.23 9.10 21.04
N VAL A 33 7.27 9.30 20.12
CA VAL A 33 5.98 9.92 20.42
C VAL A 33 4.81 8.95 20.37
N ILE A 34 3.79 9.26 21.18
CA ILE A 34 2.46 8.65 21.11
C ILE A 34 1.51 9.62 20.41
N LEU A 35 0.76 9.14 19.44
CA LEU A 35 -0.23 9.91 18.68
C LEU A 35 -1.63 9.53 19.18
N ALA A 36 -2.44 10.52 19.51
CA ALA A 36 -3.84 10.29 19.87
C ALA A 36 -4.65 9.80 18.66
N ALA A 37 -5.86 9.27 18.91
CA ALA A 37 -6.86 8.95 17.89
C ALA A 37 -6.98 10.06 16.84
N GLY A 38 -6.93 9.67 15.55
CA GLY A 38 -7.19 10.56 14.41
C GLY A 38 -6.15 11.68 14.25
N THR A 39 -4.98 11.54 14.86
CA THR A 39 -3.89 12.52 14.73
C THR A 39 -3.33 12.49 13.31
N THR A 40 -3.04 13.67 12.75
CA THR A 40 -2.37 13.80 11.46
C THR A 40 -1.03 14.51 11.65
N ILE A 41 0.05 13.93 11.15
CA ILE A 41 1.34 14.61 10.98
C ILE A 41 1.54 14.87 9.50
N GLN A 42 1.66 16.14 9.15
CA GLN A 42 1.87 16.58 7.77
C GLN A 42 3.18 17.36 7.69
N GLY A 43 4.17 16.79 7.01
CA GLY A 43 5.39 17.50 6.65
C GLY A 43 5.22 18.37 5.41
N LYS A 44 6.24 19.19 5.15
CA LYS A 44 6.34 19.97 3.92
C LYS A 44 7.16 19.19 2.89
N GLN A 45 6.56 18.92 1.73
CA GLN A 45 7.28 18.38 0.58
C GLN A 45 7.96 19.54 -0.17
N GLY A 46 9.29 19.57 -0.20
CA GLY A 46 10.04 20.42 -1.13
C GLY A 46 10.20 19.74 -2.49
N LYS A 47 10.61 20.49 -3.51
CA LYS A 47 10.89 19.95 -4.87
C LYS A 47 12.01 18.89 -4.88
N GLU A 48 12.88 18.85 -3.86
CA GLU A 48 14.01 17.91 -3.81
C GLU A 48 14.16 17.17 -2.46
N PHE A 49 13.54 17.63 -1.36
CA PHE A 49 13.75 17.03 -0.04
C PHE A 49 12.50 17.11 0.86
N VAL A 50 12.27 16.05 1.63
CA VAL A 50 11.33 16.01 2.75
C VAL A 50 12.10 16.40 4.01
N THR A 51 11.68 17.49 4.68
CA THR A 51 12.37 18.01 5.88
C THR A 51 11.88 17.41 7.18
N ALA A 52 10.70 16.77 7.17
CA ALA A 52 10.08 16.19 8.34
C ALA A 52 10.53 14.74 8.56
N LYS A 53 11.34 14.49 9.58
CA LYS A 53 11.81 13.15 9.95
C LYS A 53 11.09 12.60 11.18
N LEU A 54 10.72 11.33 11.13
CA LEU A 54 10.17 10.58 12.27
C LEU A 54 11.13 9.45 12.66
N ALA A 55 11.53 9.40 13.93
CA ALA A 55 12.53 8.47 14.43
C ALA A 55 12.09 7.76 15.71
N GLY A 56 12.77 6.66 16.05
CA GLY A 56 12.48 5.91 17.28
C GLY A 56 11.11 5.24 17.24
N LYS A 57 10.36 5.28 18.34
CA LYS A 57 9.00 4.70 18.40
C LYS A 57 7.93 5.74 18.07
N ILE A 58 7.10 5.46 17.07
CA ILE A 58 5.93 6.28 16.70
C ILE A 58 4.70 5.39 16.82
N ALA A 59 3.84 5.66 17.79
CA ALA A 59 2.68 4.81 18.09
C ALA A 59 1.38 5.61 18.08
N GLY A 60 0.46 5.29 17.16
CA GLY A 60 -0.89 5.82 17.14
C GLY A 60 -1.89 5.00 17.97
N ASP A 61 -3.14 5.43 17.89
CA ASP A 61 -4.27 4.72 18.50
C ASP A 61 -4.66 3.50 17.67
N ALA A 62 -4.96 2.37 18.32
CA ALA A 62 -5.28 1.13 17.62
C ALA A 62 -6.66 1.14 16.93
N THR A 63 -7.59 1.95 17.44
CA THR A 63 -8.97 2.04 16.93
C THR A 63 -9.15 3.18 15.93
N ASP A 64 -8.31 4.21 16.01
CA ASP A 64 -8.29 5.34 15.08
C ASP A 64 -6.84 5.74 14.75
N PRO A 65 -6.18 5.00 13.84
CA PRO A 65 -4.76 5.13 13.55
C PRO A 65 -4.36 6.53 13.08
N ALA A 66 -3.15 6.96 13.45
CA ALA A 66 -2.67 8.29 13.09
C ALA A 66 -2.16 8.34 11.64
N LEU A 67 -2.53 9.38 10.88
CA LEU A 67 -2.12 9.61 9.49
C LEU A 67 -0.79 10.37 9.42
N LEU A 68 0.16 9.86 8.64
CA LEU A 68 1.49 10.45 8.43
C LEU A 68 1.64 10.81 6.95
N GLU A 69 1.95 12.06 6.62
CA GLU A 69 2.07 12.55 5.24
C GLU A 69 3.30 13.43 5.08
N ASN A 70 3.99 13.30 3.95
CA ASN A 70 5.16 14.07 3.56
C ASN A 70 6.25 14.03 4.64
N VAL A 71 6.51 12.83 5.17
CA VAL A 71 7.52 12.58 6.20
C VAL A 71 8.50 11.49 5.78
N THR A 72 9.73 11.58 6.26
CA THR A 72 10.72 10.51 6.18
C THR A 72 10.73 9.74 7.48
N ILE A 73 10.50 8.43 7.43
CA ILE A 73 10.69 7.53 8.57
C ILE A 73 12.15 7.10 8.58
N GLU A 74 12.88 7.42 9.65
CA GLU A 74 14.31 7.12 9.77
C GLU A 74 14.56 5.62 9.96
N ASP A 75 15.80 5.22 9.66
CA ASP A 75 16.27 3.84 9.79
C ASP A 75 16.03 3.27 11.20
N GLY A 76 15.58 2.02 11.25
CA GLY A 76 15.36 1.29 12.50
C GLY A 76 14.18 1.79 13.35
N ALA A 77 13.37 2.73 12.86
CA ALA A 77 12.18 3.20 13.55
C ALA A 77 11.16 2.08 13.79
N LYS A 78 10.31 2.26 14.80
CA LYS A 78 9.21 1.35 15.13
C LYS A 78 7.88 2.09 14.96
N LEU A 79 7.06 1.64 14.03
CA LEU A 79 5.75 2.18 13.74
C LEU A 79 4.66 1.26 14.28
N GLU A 80 3.73 1.80 15.06
CA GLU A 80 2.60 1.06 15.62
C GLU A 80 1.28 1.83 15.39
N ASN A 81 0.26 1.20 14.82
CA ASN A 81 -1.08 1.80 14.63
C ASN A 81 -1.07 3.16 13.90
N VAL A 82 -0.45 3.21 12.71
CA VAL A 82 -0.38 4.42 11.88
C VAL A 82 -0.77 4.14 10.44
N VAL A 83 -1.28 5.16 9.76
CA VAL A 83 -1.51 5.20 8.31
C VAL A 83 -0.39 6.01 7.67
N LEU A 84 0.30 5.46 6.68
CA LEU A 84 1.31 6.14 5.88
C LEU A 84 0.65 6.69 4.62
N GLY A 85 0.39 7.99 4.59
CA GLY A 85 -0.21 8.69 3.47
C GLY A 85 0.80 9.16 2.43
N GLU A 86 0.42 10.21 1.71
CA GLU A 86 1.21 10.76 0.60
C GLU A 86 2.62 11.17 1.00
N GLY A 87 3.60 10.91 0.13
CA GLY A 87 4.95 11.45 0.28
C GLY A 87 5.73 10.88 1.47
N VAL A 88 5.30 9.75 2.02
CA VAL A 88 6.05 9.05 3.08
C VAL A 88 7.22 8.27 2.49
N VAL A 89 8.43 8.54 3.00
CA VAL A 89 9.65 7.83 2.64
C VAL A 89 10.08 6.92 3.79
N LEU A 90 10.25 5.63 3.54
CA LEU A 90 10.74 4.68 4.56
C LEU A 90 12.26 4.50 4.48
N GLY A 91 12.92 4.58 5.62
CA GLY A 91 14.30 4.16 5.84
C GLY A 91 14.46 2.64 5.92
N GLN A 92 15.71 2.21 6.06
CA GLN A 92 16.11 0.80 6.18
C GLN A 92 15.65 0.21 7.53
N ASN A 93 15.29 -1.07 7.56
CA ASN A 93 15.00 -1.84 8.79
C ASN A 93 13.89 -1.27 9.70
N VAL A 94 12.91 -0.53 9.14
CA VAL A 94 11.74 -0.04 9.89
C VAL A 94 10.86 -1.22 10.33
N LYS A 95 10.56 -1.29 11.62
CA LYS A 95 9.68 -2.32 12.21
C LYS A 95 8.24 -1.80 12.26
N GLN A 96 7.29 -2.64 11.88
CA GLN A 96 5.89 -2.24 11.73
C GLN A 96 4.96 -3.18 12.50
N LYS A 97 3.91 -2.63 13.11
CA LYS A 97 2.80 -3.35 13.74
C LYS A 97 1.51 -2.58 13.50
N ASN A 98 0.52 -3.19 12.85
CA ASN A 98 -0.74 -2.53 12.48
C ASN A 98 -0.51 -1.20 11.72
N VAL A 99 0.34 -1.24 10.71
CA VAL A 99 0.63 -0.07 9.85
C VAL A 99 -0.09 -0.26 8.53
N VAL A 100 -0.86 0.75 8.11
CA VAL A 100 -1.55 0.76 6.81
C VAL A 100 -0.82 1.73 5.90
N MET A 101 -0.46 1.32 4.69
CA MET A 101 0.14 2.22 3.70
C MET A 101 -0.93 2.65 2.68
N VAL A 102 -1.13 3.95 2.56
CA VAL A 102 -1.92 4.62 1.52
C VAL A 102 -0.92 5.15 0.50
N CYS A 103 -0.69 4.43 -0.59
CA CYS A 103 0.31 4.85 -1.57
C CYS A 103 -0.19 6.06 -2.36
N THR A 104 0.60 7.14 -2.33
CA THR A 104 0.76 8.00 -3.50
C THR A 104 2.23 7.99 -3.90
N ASN A 105 2.60 7.25 -4.96
CA ASN A 105 3.91 7.31 -5.62
C ASN A 105 5.04 6.34 -5.21
N LYS A 106 4.79 5.19 -4.56
CA LYS A 106 5.74 4.05 -4.62
C LYS A 106 5.21 2.96 -5.55
N ARG A 107 5.84 2.87 -6.72
CA ARG A 107 5.63 1.84 -7.74
C ARG A 107 6.01 0.48 -7.16
N ALA A 108 5.07 -0.46 -7.12
CA ALA A 108 5.40 -1.88 -6.99
C ALA A 108 5.86 -2.40 -8.37
N ASN A 109 6.93 -3.21 -8.39
CA ASN A 109 7.29 -3.96 -9.60
C ASN A 109 6.28 -5.10 -9.74
N GLY A 110 5.37 -4.96 -10.69
CA GLY A 110 4.52 -6.04 -11.17
C GLY A 110 5.36 -7.09 -11.86
N LYS A 111 5.00 -8.35 -11.65
CA LYS A 111 5.51 -9.47 -12.44
C LYS A 111 4.40 -9.91 -13.37
N GLY A 112 4.75 -10.23 -14.60
CA GLY A 112 3.79 -10.72 -15.58
C GLY A 112 4.30 -11.94 -16.34
N PHE A 113 3.36 -12.64 -16.96
CA PHE A 113 3.64 -13.71 -17.91
C PHE A 113 2.93 -13.39 -19.23
N GLY A 114 3.69 -13.36 -20.32
CA GLY A 114 3.14 -13.30 -21.66
C GLY A 114 2.39 -14.58 -22.03
N LYS A 115 1.66 -14.56 -23.13
CA LYS A 115 0.94 -15.74 -23.67
C LYS A 115 1.85 -16.97 -23.88
N ASP A 116 3.11 -16.71 -24.18
CA ASP A 116 4.17 -17.70 -24.36
C ASP A 116 4.82 -18.14 -23.04
N SER A 117 4.27 -17.73 -21.89
CA SER A 117 4.81 -17.91 -20.55
C SER A 117 6.16 -17.21 -20.32
N SER A 118 6.54 -16.25 -21.18
CA SER A 118 7.74 -15.45 -20.95
C SER A 118 7.51 -14.49 -19.77
N PRO A 119 8.41 -14.48 -18.76
CA PRO A 119 8.29 -13.54 -17.65
C PRO A 119 8.68 -12.13 -18.11
N PHE A 120 7.97 -11.11 -17.63
CA PHE A 120 8.35 -9.71 -17.78
C PHE A 120 8.09 -8.92 -16.50
N ASP A 121 8.81 -7.80 -16.33
CA ASP A 121 8.62 -6.86 -15.23
C ASP A 121 7.84 -5.64 -15.74
N ASP A 122 6.77 -5.24 -15.05
CA ASP A 122 6.04 -3.99 -15.29
C ASP A 122 6.14 -3.08 -14.05
N ASN A 123 6.53 -1.83 -14.25
CA ASN A 123 6.97 -0.95 -13.15
C ASN A 123 5.89 0.02 -12.66
N GLN A 124 4.59 -0.24 -12.86
CA GLN A 124 3.56 0.79 -12.65
C GLN A 124 2.30 0.29 -11.92
N THR A 125 2.38 0.07 -10.60
CA THR A 125 1.18 -0.15 -9.78
C THR A 125 1.28 0.41 -8.36
N CYS A 126 0.15 0.91 -7.86
CA CYS A 126 0.01 1.63 -6.59
C CYS A 126 -1.17 1.07 -5.76
N PHE A 127 -0.92 0.56 -4.56
CA PHE A 127 -2.00 0.08 -3.67
C PHE A 127 -2.72 1.26 -2.97
N ALA A 128 -4.05 1.35 -3.05
CA ALA A 128 -4.81 2.42 -2.41
C ALA A 128 -6.09 1.91 -1.73
N VAL A 129 -6.15 1.98 -0.41
CA VAL A 129 -7.35 1.68 0.39
C VAL A 129 -8.33 2.84 0.27
N GLN A 130 -9.60 2.59 -0.11
CA GLN A 130 -10.66 3.60 -0.15
C GLN A 130 -11.78 3.26 0.84
N GLN A 131 -12.04 4.18 1.78
CA GLN A 131 -13.26 4.33 2.59
C GLN A 131 -14.04 3.02 2.85
N ASN A 132 -13.50 2.17 3.74
CA ASN A 132 -14.07 0.91 4.23
C ASN A 132 -13.97 -0.30 3.28
N ALA A 133 -13.29 -0.18 2.14
CA ALA A 133 -12.90 -1.31 1.29
C ALA A 133 -11.40 -1.24 0.96
N VAL A 134 -10.69 -2.35 1.11
CA VAL A 134 -9.32 -2.45 0.61
C VAL A 134 -9.41 -2.54 -0.91
N ALA A 135 -8.75 -1.63 -1.62
CA ALA A 135 -8.74 -1.61 -3.08
C ALA A 135 -7.30 -1.52 -3.61
N LEU A 136 -7.10 -1.95 -4.85
CA LEU A 136 -5.83 -1.91 -5.56
C LEU A 136 -5.95 -0.99 -6.76
N THR A 137 -5.08 0.01 -6.87
CA THR A 137 -5.05 0.91 -8.02
C THR A 137 -3.92 0.53 -8.98
N LEU A 138 -4.28 0.14 -10.18
CA LEU A 138 -3.34 -0.21 -11.24
C LEU A 138 -3.20 0.99 -12.19
N GLU A 139 -1.99 1.21 -12.71
CA GLU A 139 -1.74 2.15 -13.80
C GLU A 139 -1.26 1.34 -15.01
N PRO A 140 -2.18 0.78 -15.82
CA PRO A 140 -1.82 -0.07 -16.94
C PRO A 140 -0.93 0.70 -17.91
N THR A 141 0.04 0.00 -18.51
CA THR A 141 0.87 0.55 -19.57
C THR A 141 0.02 1.06 -20.75
N SER A 142 0.50 2.09 -21.45
CA SER A 142 -0.29 2.82 -22.46
C SER A 142 -0.84 1.93 -23.60
N ASN A 143 -0.16 0.82 -23.90
CA ASN A 143 -0.60 -0.19 -24.87
C ASN A 143 -1.77 -1.05 -24.38
N TRP A 144 -2.11 -1.03 -23.08
CA TRP A 144 -3.20 -1.83 -22.49
C TRP A 144 -4.49 -1.03 -22.33
N LEU A 145 -4.42 0.30 -22.45
CA LEU A 145 -5.57 1.18 -22.33
C LEU A 145 -6.63 0.87 -23.38
N GLY A 146 -7.90 0.84 -22.96
CA GLY A 146 -9.05 0.49 -23.78
C GLY A 146 -9.21 -1.01 -24.05
N GLN A 147 -8.27 -1.86 -23.61
CA GLN A 147 -8.43 -3.31 -23.72
C GLN A 147 -9.33 -3.86 -22.61
N THR A 148 -10.01 -4.97 -22.90
CA THR A 148 -10.75 -5.73 -21.89
C THR A 148 -9.82 -6.67 -21.14
N ALA A 149 -9.91 -6.65 -19.81
CA ALA A 149 -9.15 -7.50 -18.91
C ALA A 149 -10.08 -8.22 -17.91
N GLU A 150 -9.60 -9.35 -17.41
CA GLU A 150 -10.17 -10.14 -16.33
C GLU A 150 -9.44 -9.82 -15.02
N GLN A 151 -10.16 -9.57 -13.93
CA GLN A 151 -9.58 -9.36 -12.60
C GLN A 151 -9.21 -10.70 -12.01
N LEU A 152 -8.02 -10.79 -11.43
CA LEU A 152 -7.52 -12.01 -10.81
C LEU A 152 -7.14 -11.73 -9.37
N PHE A 153 -7.60 -12.58 -8.46
CA PHE A 153 -7.11 -12.62 -7.08
C PHE A 153 -6.75 -14.05 -6.71
N VAL A 154 -5.56 -14.22 -6.15
CA VAL A 154 -5.03 -15.50 -5.71
C VAL A 154 -4.47 -15.37 -4.31
N VAL A 155 -4.91 -16.21 -3.39
CA VAL A 155 -4.31 -16.34 -2.06
C VAL A 155 -3.48 -17.61 -2.01
N VAL A 156 -2.24 -17.50 -1.55
CA VAL A 156 -1.38 -18.64 -1.25
C VAL A 156 -1.20 -18.74 0.26
N GLN A 157 -1.61 -19.88 0.81
CA GLN A 157 -1.51 -20.18 2.24
C GLN A 157 -0.89 -21.56 2.44
N GLY A 158 0.34 -21.59 2.97
CA GLY A 158 1.13 -22.81 3.07
C GLY A 158 1.37 -23.45 1.70
N LYS A 159 0.84 -24.67 1.48
CA LYS A 159 0.92 -25.41 0.20
C LYS A 159 -0.35 -25.30 -0.65
N LYS A 160 -1.35 -24.53 -0.20
CA LYS A 160 -2.61 -24.36 -0.91
C LYS A 160 -2.63 -23.01 -1.62
N ALA A 161 -3.26 -23.00 -2.79
CA ALA A 161 -3.59 -21.80 -3.51
C ALA A 161 -5.10 -21.73 -3.71
N PHE A 162 -5.65 -20.54 -3.58
CA PHE A 162 -7.08 -20.24 -3.72
C PHE A 162 -7.23 -19.13 -4.73
N MET A 163 -8.23 -19.24 -5.60
CA MET A 163 -8.59 -18.18 -6.54
C MET A 163 -9.95 -17.60 -6.19
N PHE A 164 -10.16 -16.33 -6.52
CA PHE A 164 -11.45 -15.67 -6.34
C PHE A 164 -12.17 -15.51 -7.68
N THR A 165 -13.41 -15.98 -7.74
CA THR A 165 -14.36 -15.66 -8.81
C THR A 165 -15.43 -14.73 -8.25
N ASP A 166 -16.40 -15.32 -7.59
CA ASP A 166 -17.52 -14.75 -6.82
C ASP A 166 -17.38 -15.13 -5.33
N HIS A 167 -16.73 -16.26 -5.07
CA HIS A 167 -16.27 -16.72 -3.77
C HIS A 167 -14.86 -17.32 -3.93
N TRP A 168 -14.18 -17.57 -2.81
CA TRP A 168 -12.89 -18.23 -2.82
C TRP A 168 -13.04 -19.74 -3.02
N GLN A 169 -12.23 -20.30 -3.90
CA GLN A 169 -12.21 -21.72 -4.19
C GLN A 169 -10.78 -22.24 -4.36
N ASP A 170 -10.59 -23.53 -4.08
CA ASP A 170 -9.31 -24.22 -4.25
C ASP A 170 -8.86 -24.13 -5.71
N TRP A 171 -7.68 -23.55 -5.94
CA TRP A 171 -7.01 -23.58 -7.23
C TRP A 171 -6.09 -24.80 -7.27
N LYS A 172 -6.71 -25.97 -7.49
CA LYS A 172 -6.14 -27.30 -7.22
C LYS A 172 -4.82 -27.59 -7.93
N ASP A 173 -4.61 -27.04 -9.11
CA ASP A 173 -3.47 -27.40 -9.96
C ASP A 173 -2.40 -26.28 -10.01
N GLY A 174 -2.69 -25.07 -9.53
CA GLY A 174 -1.78 -23.92 -9.61
C GLY A 174 -1.42 -23.51 -11.05
N GLU A 175 -2.06 -24.10 -12.05
CA GLU A 175 -1.82 -23.84 -13.46
C GLU A 175 -2.54 -22.57 -13.91
N LEU A 176 -1.80 -21.62 -14.49
CA LEU A 176 -2.36 -20.33 -14.93
C LEU A 176 -3.54 -20.49 -15.92
N GLY A 177 -3.57 -21.57 -16.70
CA GLY A 177 -4.66 -21.87 -17.63
C GLY A 177 -5.99 -22.23 -16.95
N THR A 178 -5.95 -22.70 -15.71
CA THR A 178 -7.15 -23.04 -14.92
C THR A 178 -7.60 -21.87 -14.03
N LEU A 179 -6.83 -20.78 -14.00
CA LEU A 179 -7.18 -19.59 -13.22
C LEU A 179 -8.40 -18.90 -13.83
N GLN A 180 -9.47 -18.81 -13.05
CA GLN A 180 -10.73 -18.20 -13.45
C GLN A 180 -10.86 -16.78 -12.89
N SER A 181 -11.71 -15.98 -13.54
CA SER A 181 -12.07 -14.64 -13.10
C SER A 181 -13.58 -14.52 -13.03
N GLY A 182 -14.10 -13.90 -11.97
CA GLY A 182 -15.51 -13.54 -11.88
C GLY A 182 -15.85 -12.18 -12.48
N HIS A 183 -14.84 -11.36 -12.81
CA HIS A 183 -15.04 -9.95 -13.15
C HIS A 183 -14.19 -9.51 -14.34
N THR A 184 -14.85 -8.89 -15.31
CA THR A 184 -14.20 -8.26 -16.46
C THR A 184 -14.36 -6.76 -16.43
N LEU A 185 -13.34 -6.04 -16.90
CA LEU A 185 -13.34 -4.58 -16.99
C LEU A 185 -12.64 -4.11 -18.26
N THR A 186 -12.95 -2.89 -18.67
CA THR A 186 -12.15 -2.16 -19.66
C THR A 186 -11.08 -1.36 -18.94
N LEU A 187 -9.84 -1.44 -19.42
CA LEU A 187 -8.71 -0.78 -18.77
C LEU A 187 -8.67 0.71 -19.08
N ASN A 188 -8.58 1.49 -18.00
CA ASN A 188 -8.45 2.94 -18.02
C ASN A 188 -7.01 3.32 -17.66
N ALA A 189 -6.66 4.61 -17.77
CA ALA A 189 -5.35 5.11 -17.35
C ALA A 189 -5.04 4.82 -15.86
N VAL A 190 -6.09 4.79 -15.03
CA VAL A 190 -6.04 4.41 -13.63
C VAL A 190 -7.19 3.45 -13.37
N GLN A 191 -6.90 2.26 -12.85
CA GLN A 191 -7.88 1.21 -12.60
C GLN A 191 -7.92 0.82 -11.13
N THR A 192 -9.05 1.05 -10.46
CA THR A 192 -9.26 0.56 -9.09
C THR A 192 -9.92 -0.83 -9.11
N LEU A 193 -9.40 -1.76 -8.33
CA LEU A 193 -9.91 -3.11 -8.11
C LEU A 193 -10.32 -3.23 -6.64
N ALA A 194 -11.58 -3.55 -6.35
CA ALA A 194 -11.98 -3.88 -4.99
C ALA A 194 -11.38 -5.23 -4.58
N LEU A 195 -10.75 -5.31 -3.41
CA LEU A 195 -10.28 -6.61 -2.90
C LEU A 195 -11.47 -7.45 -2.45
N PRO A 196 -11.43 -8.77 -2.68
CA PRO A 196 -12.41 -9.69 -2.12
C PRO A 196 -12.32 -9.74 -0.58
N ASP A 197 -13.38 -10.23 0.07
CA ASP A 197 -13.33 -10.50 1.51
C ASP A 197 -12.30 -11.60 1.83
N LEU A 198 -11.31 -11.28 2.66
CA LEU A 198 -10.23 -12.18 3.06
C LEU A 198 -10.49 -12.85 4.42
N SER A 199 -11.64 -12.61 5.05
CA SER A 199 -11.95 -13.04 6.42
C SER A 199 -11.81 -14.56 6.66
N GLN A 200 -11.96 -15.38 5.62
CA GLN A 200 -11.79 -16.83 5.70
C GLN A 200 -10.32 -17.30 5.80
N PHE A 201 -9.35 -16.44 5.52
CA PHE A 201 -7.92 -16.77 5.62
C PHE A 201 -7.35 -16.27 6.94
N ALA A 202 -7.18 -17.19 7.90
CA ALA A 202 -6.53 -16.89 9.18
C ALA A 202 -5.04 -17.25 9.15
N GLY A 203 -4.18 -16.42 9.76
CA GLY A 203 -2.73 -16.66 9.83
C GLY A 203 -1.97 -16.11 8.62
N ASP A 204 -0.76 -16.62 8.38
CA ASP A 204 0.11 -16.11 7.31
C ASP A 204 -0.37 -16.57 5.93
N PHE A 205 -0.66 -15.61 5.06
CA PHE A 205 -0.96 -15.85 3.64
C PHE A 205 -0.34 -14.75 2.77
N LYS A 206 -0.24 -15.03 1.47
CA LYS A 206 0.14 -14.04 0.46
C LYS A 206 -1.02 -13.85 -0.49
N LEU A 207 -1.48 -12.61 -0.65
CA LEU A 207 -2.44 -12.26 -1.67
C LEU A 207 -1.68 -11.79 -2.93
N TYR A 208 -2.15 -12.22 -4.08
CA TYR A 208 -1.75 -11.75 -5.39
C TYR A 208 -2.99 -11.19 -6.06
N ALA A 209 -2.91 -9.97 -6.55
CA ALA A 209 -3.98 -9.31 -7.26
C ALA A 209 -3.48 -8.87 -8.63
N GLY A 210 -4.31 -9.01 -9.67
CA GLY A 210 -3.83 -8.89 -11.03
C GLY A 210 -4.92 -8.74 -12.09
N LEU A 211 -4.46 -8.69 -13.33
CA LEU A 211 -5.27 -8.57 -14.54
C LEU A 211 -4.82 -9.60 -15.56
N ARG A 212 -5.75 -10.15 -16.33
CA ARG A 212 -5.47 -10.93 -17.54
C ARG A 212 -6.11 -10.27 -18.75
N LEU A 213 -5.31 -9.85 -19.73
CA LEU A 213 -5.82 -9.27 -20.98
C LEU A 213 -6.57 -10.34 -21.78
N LYS A 214 -7.79 -10.03 -22.23
CA LYS A 214 -8.56 -10.95 -23.10
C LYS A 214 -7.97 -11.10 -24.49
N LYS A 215 -7.27 -10.07 -24.97
CA LYS A 215 -6.73 -10.02 -26.33
C LYS A 215 -5.68 -11.10 -26.57
N ASP A 216 -4.77 -11.30 -25.62
CA ASP A 216 -3.63 -12.20 -25.76
C ASP A 216 -3.41 -13.12 -24.56
N GLY A 217 -4.18 -12.99 -23.48
CA GLY A 217 -4.03 -13.82 -22.29
C GLY A 217 -2.87 -13.40 -21.38
N THR A 218 -2.22 -12.26 -21.65
CA THR A 218 -1.15 -11.73 -20.79
C THR A 218 -1.66 -11.50 -19.38
N VAL A 219 -0.96 -12.07 -18.40
CA VAL A 219 -1.28 -11.92 -16.98
C VAL A 219 -0.29 -10.96 -16.34
N LEU A 220 -0.81 -9.98 -15.61
CA LEU A 220 -0.06 -9.08 -14.75
C LEU A 220 -0.53 -9.28 -13.32
N TYR A 221 0.38 -9.46 -12.39
CA TYR A 221 0.02 -9.64 -11.00
C TYR A 221 0.97 -8.90 -10.06
N TYR A 222 0.44 -8.61 -8.88
CA TYR A 222 1.08 -7.83 -7.85
C TYR A 222 0.93 -8.56 -6.52
N PRO A 223 2.04 -8.87 -5.82
CA PRO A 223 1.96 -9.34 -4.46
C PRO A 223 1.42 -8.20 -3.58
N VAL A 224 0.35 -8.50 -2.84
CA VAL A 224 -0.26 -7.61 -1.85
C VAL A 224 0.27 -8.07 -0.49
N GLN A 225 1.06 -7.21 0.15
CA GLN A 225 1.62 -7.45 1.49
C GLN A 225 0.84 -6.68 2.54
#